data_AF-A0A889XLA9-F1
#
_entry.id   AF-A0A889XLA9-F1
#
_cell.length_a   1.000
_cell.length_b   1.000
_cell.length_c   1.000
_cell.angle_alpha   90.00
_cell.angle_beta   90.00
_cell.angle_gamma   90.00
#
_symmetry.space_group_name_H-M   'P 1'
#
loop_
_entity.id
_entity.type
_entity.pdbx_description
1 polymer ?
#
loop_
_entity_poly.entity_id
_entity_poly.type
_entity_poly.pdbx_seq_one_letter_code
_entity_poly.pdbx_strand_id
1 'polypeptide(L)'
;TKYLDFLVYTCWEIAIALGIVFLVIVFSETTVGHAKKTSFIIHEIINEDFGPAVNEEAMKFSVQLLHEIPEFTVCGLFTLEYAYLQQATRSVSTYLVILLQFVTENK
;
A
#
# COMPACT_ATOMS: atom_id res chain seq x y z
N THR A 1 -9.57 -36.54 10.94
CA THR A 1 -9.50 -35.45 11.94
C THR A 1 -8.18 -34.71 11.86
N LYS A 2 -7.01 -35.29 12.19
CA LYS A 2 -5.71 -34.57 12.17
C LYS A 2 -5.36 -33.77 10.90
N TYR A 3 -5.65 -34.30 9.70
CA TYR A 3 -5.42 -33.59 8.44
C TYR A 3 -6.37 -32.42 8.22
N LEU A 4 -7.61 -32.52 8.71
CA LEU A 4 -8.60 -31.47 8.63
C LEU A 4 -8.22 -30.31 9.56
N ASP A 5 -7.78 -30.64 10.79
CA ASP A 5 -7.31 -29.66 11.76
C ASP A 5 -6.08 -28.91 11.25
N PHE A 6 -5.14 -29.63 10.62
CA PHE A 6 -3.97 -29.04 9.96
C PHE A 6 -4.37 -28.10 8.82
N LEU A 7 -5.28 -28.53 7.92
CA LEU A 7 -5.76 -27.70 6.83
C LEU A 7 -6.45 -26.43 7.32
N VAL A 8 -7.34 -26.55 8.31
CA VAL A 8 -8.04 -25.40 8.91
C VAL A 8 -7.05 -24.41 9.50
N TYR A 9 -6.05 -24.90 10.23
CA TYR A 9 -5.01 -24.04 10.79
C TYR A 9 -4.22 -23.30 9.70
N THR A 10 -3.78 -24.01 8.66
CA THR A 10 -3.03 -23.38 7.55
C THR A 10 -3.86 -22.36 6.78
N CYS A 11 -5.14 -22.63 6.53
CA CYS A 11 -6.04 -21.68 5.88
C CYS A 11 -6.26 -20.43 6.73
N TRP A 12 -6.37 -20.59 8.05
CA TRP A 12 -6.55 -19.48 8.98
C TRP A 12 -5.35 -18.54 9.00
N GLU A 13 -4.13 -19.09 9.07
CA GLU A 13 -2.89 -18.31 9.00
C GLU A 13 -2.78 -17.54 7.67
N ILE A 14 -3.10 -18.18 6.55
CA ILE A 14 -3.12 -17.52 5.23
C ILE A 14 -4.16 -16.39 5.20
N ALA A 15 -5.35 -16.60 5.75
CA ALA A 15 -6.39 -15.59 5.79
C ALA A 15 -5.98 -14.37 6.63
N ILE A 16 -5.34 -14.59 7.79
CA ILE A 16 -4.79 -13.51 8.62
C ILE A 16 -3.70 -12.76 7.85
N ALA A 17 -2.75 -13.46 7.24
CA ALA A 17 -1.66 -12.85 6.50
C ALA A 17 -2.19 -11.95 5.36
N LEU A 18 -3.17 -12.45 4.59
CA LEU A 18 -3.83 -11.67 3.53
C LEU A 18 -4.55 -10.44 4.08
N GLY A 19 -5.25 -10.58 5.22
CA GLY A 19 -5.92 -9.46 5.89
C GLY A 19 -4.95 -8.37 6.34
N ILE A 20 -3.80 -8.76 6.91
CA ILE A 20 -2.75 -7.82 7.32
C ILE A 20 -2.20 -7.08 6.11
N VAL A 21 -1.84 -7.79 5.03
CA VAL A 21 -1.31 -7.16 3.81
C VAL A 21 -2.30 -6.16 3.23
N PHE A 22 -3.59 -6.54 3.17
CA PHE A 22 -4.64 -5.64 2.69
C PHE A 22 -4.77 -4.38 3.57
N LEU A 23 -4.78 -4.53 4.89
CA LEU A 23 -4.85 -3.40 5.81
C LEU A 23 -3.67 -2.45 5.62
N VAL A 24 -2.43 -2.96 5.59
CA VAL A 24 -1.24 -2.11 5.45
C VAL A 24 -1.32 -1.29 4.15
N ILE A 25 -1.82 -1.87 3.06
CA ILE A 25 -1.99 -1.18 1.77
C ILE A 25 -3.05 -0.08 1.84
N VAL A 26 -4.19 -0.34 2.47
CA VAL A 26 -5.25 0.67 2.62
C VAL A 26 -4.77 1.83 3.49
N PHE A 27 -4.07 1.52 4.59
CA PHE A 27 -3.50 2.53 5.48
C PHE A 27 -2.41 3.36 4.80
N SER A 28 -1.51 2.72 4.04
CA SER A 28 -0.47 3.44 3.30
C SER A 28 -1.09 4.39 2.28
N GLU A 29 -2.02 3.92 1.45
CA GLU A 29 -2.68 4.72 0.42
C GLU A 29 -3.44 5.91 1.03
N THR A 30 -4.20 5.67 2.11
CA THR A 30 -4.93 6.72 2.83
C THR A 30 -3.98 7.77 3.39
N THR A 31 -2.85 7.34 3.94
CA THR A 31 -1.85 8.25 4.53
C THR A 31 -1.19 9.12 3.46
N VAL A 32 -0.85 8.56 2.30
CA VAL A 32 -0.34 9.32 1.14
C VAL A 32 -1.39 10.32 0.64
N GLY A 33 -2.66 9.90 0.56
CA GLY A 33 -3.77 10.77 0.18
C GLY A 33 -3.94 11.95 1.14
N HIS A 34 -3.85 11.71 2.44
CA HIS A 34 -3.89 12.77 3.46
C HIS A 34 -2.68 13.69 3.39
N ALA A 35 -1.46 13.15 3.24
CA ALA A 35 -0.26 13.96 3.09
C ALA A 35 -0.35 14.93 1.90
N LYS A 36 -0.87 14.47 0.75
CA LYS A 36 -1.13 15.33 -0.43
C LYS A 36 -2.14 16.44 -0.15
N LYS A 37 -3.25 16.13 0.55
CA LYS A 37 -4.25 17.14 0.94
C LYS A 37 -3.67 18.17 1.91
N THR A 38 -2.89 17.71 2.89
CA THR A 38 -2.20 18.60 3.84
C THR A 38 -1.24 19.54 3.12
N SER A 39 -0.50 19.06 2.12
CA SER A 39 0.35 19.92 1.29
C SER A 39 -0.43 21.04 0.58
N PHE A 40 -1.65 20.75 0.11
CA PHE A 40 -2.50 21.76 -0.50
C PHE A 40 -2.96 22.83 0.52
N ILE A 41 -3.43 22.39 1.68
CA ILE A 41 -3.86 23.29 2.77
C ILE A 41 -2.71 24.18 3.24
N ILE A 42 -1.50 23.65 3.39
CA ILE A 42 -0.32 24.43 3.77
C ILE A 42 -0.03 25.53 2.74
N HIS A 43 -0.16 25.22 1.46
CA HIS A 43 0.07 26.21 0.40
C HIS A 43 -0.99 27.32 0.44
N GLU A 44 -2.22 27.02 0.82
CA GLU A 44 -3.28 28.01 1.05
C GLU A 44 -2.94 28.92 2.25
N ILE A 45 -2.50 28.34 3.37
CA ILE A 45 -2.08 29.07 4.58
C ILE A 45 -0.90 30.02 4.30
N ILE A 46 0.09 29.57 3.52
CA ILE A 46 1.24 30.41 3.12
C ILE A 46 0.78 31.60 2.27
N ASN A 47 -0.24 31.41 1.42
CA ASN A 47 -0.74 32.43 0.50
C ASN A 47 -1.69 33.44 1.16
N GLU A 48 -2.42 33.03 2.20
CA GLU A 48 -3.33 33.89 2.96
C GLU A 48 -2.63 34.73 4.06
N ASP A 49 -1.34 34.47 4.31
CA ASP A 49 -0.45 35.21 5.24
C ASP A 49 -1.05 35.45 6.64
N PHE A 50 -1.26 34.36 7.38
CA PHE A 50 -1.74 34.35 8.77
C PHE A 50 -0.74 34.90 9.81
N GLY A 51 0.39 35.46 9.36
CA GLY A 51 1.42 36.04 10.20
C GLY A 51 2.78 35.34 10.05
N PRO A 52 3.88 36.05 10.35
CA PRO A 52 5.23 35.64 9.97
C PRO A 52 5.68 34.33 10.63
N ALA A 53 5.28 34.08 11.89
CA ALA A 53 5.64 32.85 12.60
C ALA A 53 4.93 31.61 12.03
N VAL A 54 3.64 31.74 11.70
CA VAL A 54 2.83 30.65 11.14
C VAL A 54 3.28 30.33 9.72
N ASN A 55 3.58 31.36 8.92
CA ASN A 55 4.07 31.20 7.56
C ASN A 55 5.45 30.53 7.53
N GLU A 56 6.36 30.91 8.43
CA GLU A 56 7.69 30.27 8.54
C GLU A 56 7.58 28.77 8.87
N GLU A 57 6.72 28.40 9.83
CA GLU A 57 6.52 27.00 10.21
C GLU A 57 5.80 26.20 9.11
N ALA A 58 4.77 26.78 8.49
CA ALA A 58 4.06 26.20 7.35
C ALA A 58 5.00 25.95 6.17
N MET A 59 5.91 26.90 5.87
CA MET A 59 6.88 26.76 4.80
C MET A 59 7.94 25.69 5.12
N LYS A 60 8.42 25.61 6.36
CA LYS A 60 9.31 24.51 6.80
C LYS A 60 8.63 23.16 6.63
N PHE A 61 7.37 23.04 7.05
CA PHE A 61 6.61 21.79 6.93
C PHE A 61 6.28 21.43 5.47
N SER A 62 5.99 22.42 4.62
CA SER A 62 5.82 22.24 3.17
C SER A 62 7.06 21.64 2.52
N VAL A 63 8.24 22.20 2.84
CA VAL A 63 9.53 21.71 2.32
C VAL A 63 9.81 20.29 2.82
N GLN A 64 9.50 19.99 4.09
CA GLN A 64 9.62 18.62 4.63
C GLN A 64 8.73 17.63 3.87
N LEU A 65 7.45 17.98 3.65
CA LEU A 65 6.52 17.16 2.88
C LEU A 65 6.94 16.97 1.42
N LEU A 66 7.59 17.97 0.82
CA LEU A 66 8.08 17.89 -0.56
C LEU A 66 9.30 16.97 -0.69
N HIS A 67 10.20 16.99 0.30
CA HIS A 67 11.45 16.23 0.26
C HIS A 67 11.28 14.79 0.75
N GLU A 68 10.30 14.54 1.62
CA GLU A 68 9.97 13.23 2.19
C GLU A 68 8.48 12.94 1.98
N ILE A 69 8.05 12.95 0.72
CA ILE A 69 6.71 12.43 0.39
C ILE A 69 6.68 11.00 0.94
N PRO A 70 5.72 10.65 1.81
CA PRO A 70 5.70 9.35 2.48
C PRO A 70 5.46 8.25 1.45
N GLU A 71 6.53 7.70 0.88
CA GLU A 71 6.47 6.55 -0.01
C GLU A 71 6.64 5.28 0.83
N PHE A 72 5.51 4.61 1.07
CA PHE A 72 5.55 3.34 1.79
C PHE A 72 6.13 2.27 0.87
N THR A 73 7.37 1.86 1.14
CA THR A 73 8.05 0.78 0.45
C THR A 73 8.29 -0.40 1.39
N VAL A 74 8.12 -1.63 0.91
CA VAL A 74 8.50 -2.84 1.65
C VAL A 74 9.99 -3.02 1.49
N CYS A 75 10.77 -2.62 2.50
CA CYS A 75 12.22 -2.79 2.52
C CYS A 75 12.93 -2.27 1.25
N GLY A 76 12.37 -1.24 0.59
CA GLY A 76 12.89 -0.70 -0.68
C GLY A 76 12.75 -1.61 -1.91
N LEU A 77 12.07 -2.76 -1.79
CA LEU A 77 11.87 -3.70 -2.90
C LEU A 77 10.69 -3.30 -3.78
N PHE A 78 9.57 -2.92 -3.17
CA PHE A 78 8.34 -2.56 -3.88
C PHE A 78 7.59 -1.44 -3.15
N THR A 79 7.02 -0.51 -3.91
CA THR A 79 6.10 0.51 -3.39
C THR A 79 4.76 -0.15 -3.09
N LEU A 80 4.23 0.11 -1.90
CA LEU A 80 3.03 -0.50 -1.35
C LEU A 80 1.78 0.19 -1.89
N GLU A 81 1.55 0.01 -3.19
CA GLU A 81 0.42 0.59 -3.92
C GLU A 81 -0.58 -0.50 -4.35
N TYR A 82 -1.83 -0.10 -4.63
CA TYR A 82 -2.85 -0.99 -5.17
C TYR A 82 -2.39 -1.70 -6.47
N ALA A 83 -1.53 -1.06 -7.26
CA ALA A 83 -0.91 -1.64 -8.44
C ALA A 83 -0.10 -2.90 -8.13
N TYR A 84 0.52 -3.01 -6.95
CA TYR A 84 1.25 -4.20 -6.53
C TYR A 84 0.31 -5.40 -6.33
N LEU A 85 -0.85 -5.20 -5.66
CA LEU A 85 -1.85 -6.27 -5.50
C LEU A 85 -2.40 -6.74 -6.84
N GLN A 86 -2.65 -5.81 -7.76
CA GLN A 86 -3.10 -6.15 -9.10
C GLN A 86 -2.06 -6.98 -9.85
N GLN A 87 -0.78 -6.60 -9.78
CA GLN A 87 0.31 -7.34 -10.41
C GLN A 87 0.47 -8.74 -9.79
N ALA A 88 0.42 -8.86 -8.47
CA ALA A 88 0.49 -10.14 -7.78
C ALA A 88 -0.67 -11.07 -8.21
N THR A 89 -1.90 -10.54 -8.21
CA THR A 89 -3.09 -11.28 -8.64
C THR A 89 -3.01 -11.72 -10.10
N ARG A 90 -2.52 -10.84 -10.99
CA ARG A 90 -2.30 -11.17 -12.40
C ARG A 90 -1.27 -12.29 -12.56
N SER A 91 -0.14 -12.18 -11.87
CA SER A 91 0.93 -13.18 -11.89
C SER A 91 0.41 -14.55 -11.44
N VAL A 92 -0.31 -14.61 -10.31
CA VAL A 92 -0.95 -15.83 -9.81
C VAL A 92 -1.92 -16.40 -10.85
N SER A 93 -2.76 -15.55 -11.45
CA SER A 93 -3.71 -15.96 -12.48
C SER A 93 -3.01 -16.53 -13.72
N THR A 94 -1.94 -15.89 -14.18
CA THR A 94 -1.13 -16.36 -15.33
C THR A 94 -0.52 -17.73 -15.05
N TYR A 95 0.11 -17.92 -13.89
CA TYR A 95 0.67 -19.21 -13.51
C TYR A 95 -0.39 -20.30 -13.37
N LEU A 96 -1.56 -19.97 -12.80
CA LEU A 96 -2.67 -20.92 -12.72
C LEU A 96 -3.12 -21.38 -14.11
N VAL A 97 -3.27 -20.45 -15.06
CA VAL A 97 -3.64 -20.76 -16.45
C VAL A 97 -2.59 -21.65 -17.11
N ILE A 98 -1.30 -21.35 -16.95
CA ILE A 98 -0.21 -22.17 -17.50
C ILE A 98 -0.26 -23.60 -16.92
N LEU A 99 -0.45 -23.73 -15.60
CA LEU A 99 -0.55 -25.03 -14.95
C LEU A 99 -1.77 -25.82 -15.44
N LEU A 100 -2.92 -25.15 -15.61
CA LEU A 100 -4.13 -25.78 -16.14
C LEU A 100 -3.93 -26.27 -17.57
N GLN A 101 -3.22 -25.51 -18.41
CA GLN A 101 -2.86 -25.93 -19.76
C GLN A 101 -2.03 -27.22 -19.72
N PHE A 102 -0.95 -27.25 -18.93
CA PHE A 102 -0.13 -28.46 -18.78
C PHE A 102 -0.91 -29.67 -18.28
N VAL A 103 -1.79 -29.51 -17.29
CA VAL A 103 -2.61 -30.62 -16.77
C VAL A 103 -3.59 -31.15 -17.82
N THR A 104 -4.08 -30.28 -18.69
CA THR A 104 -5.03 -30.66 -19.76
C THR A 104 -4.32 -31.33 -20.93
N GLU A 105 -3.11 -30.88 -21.28
CA GLU A 105 -2.29 -31.48 -22.35
C GLU A 105 -1.62 -32.81 -21.95
N ASN A 106 -1.45 -33.06 -20.65
CA ASN A 106 -0.91 -34.32 -20.12
C ASN A 106 -1.99 -35.40 -19.90
N LYS A 107 -3.22 -35.17 -20.38
CA LYS A 107 -4.33 -36.14 -20.43
C LYS A 107 -4.60 -36.55 -21.86
#